data_AF-W4PBH3-F1
#
_entry.id   AF-W4PBH3-F1
#
_cell.length_a   1.000
_cell.length_b   1.000
_cell.length_c   1.000
_cell.angle_alpha   90.00
_cell.angle_beta   90.00
_cell.angle_gamma   90.00
#
_symmetry.space_group_name_H-M   'P 1'
#
loop_
_entity.id
_entity.type
_entity.pdbx_description
1 polymer ?
#
loop_
_entity_poly.entity_id
_entity_poly.type
_entity_poly.pdbx_seq_one_letter_code
_entity_poly.pdbx_strand_id
1 'polypeptide(L)'
;MGCGLLLLYRQGKLKAAYTVAGIALLCLIDMWGINKRYLYDEEFIPKSRQTDVFRKTQTDELILRDSGLNYRVLNFATNTFNENNTAYWHKSVGGYHAAKLRRYQELIDRHIAPEMQETYRAVASAAGRMDSVDASKFRVLNMLNTKYFIFPAGNQGQTVPVENPYAYGNAWFVDKVQYVDNANEEIDVLAHIVPTETAVVDTKFRNQLKGVTDGYKDTLSSIRLVSYEPNRLVYETSTAKDGVAVFSEIYYPGWQATVDGNPVDIARADYVLRAIHLSAGEHRVEMWFDPQSFM
;
A
#
# COMPACT_ATOMS: atom_id res chain seq x y z
N MET A 1 17.45 -42.96 -17.15
CA MET A 1 18.71 -42.77 -17.91
C MET A 1 19.87 -42.28 -17.03
N GLY A 2 19.69 -41.28 -16.15
CA GLY A 2 20.76 -40.79 -15.26
C GLY A 2 21.42 -41.86 -14.37
N CYS A 3 20.64 -42.74 -13.72
CA CYS A 3 21.19 -43.87 -12.96
C CYS A 3 22.06 -44.83 -13.79
N GLY A 4 21.79 -44.95 -15.10
CA GLY A 4 22.58 -45.78 -16.01
C GLY A 4 23.98 -45.22 -16.26
N LEU A 5 24.11 -43.90 -16.45
CA LEU A 5 25.41 -43.24 -16.59
C LEU A 5 26.26 -43.31 -15.32
N LEU A 6 25.62 -43.18 -14.15
CA LEU A 6 26.27 -43.33 -12.85
C LEU A 6 26.72 -44.78 -12.59
N LEU A 7 25.93 -45.77 -12.99
CA LEU A 7 26.31 -47.20 -12.89
C LEU A 7 27.46 -47.57 -13.83
N LEU A 8 27.48 -47.05 -15.06
CA LEU A 8 28.58 -47.28 -16.00
C LEU A 8 29.89 -46.61 -15.54
N TYR A 9 29.80 -45.43 -14.92
CA TYR A 9 30.94 -44.80 -14.24
C TYR A 9 31.44 -45.64 -13.06
N ARG A 10 30.52 -46.10 -12.19
CA ARG A 10 30.86 -46.96 -11.04
C ARG A 10 31.49 -48.29 -11.45
N GLN A 11 31.11 -48.84 -12.60
CA GLN A 11 31.72 -50.06 -13.15
C GLN A 11 33.06 -49.82 -13.88
N GLY A 12 33.57 -48.59 -13.89
CA GLY A 12 34.83 -48.22 -14.56
C GLY A 12 34.74 -48.19 -16.09
N LYS A 13 33.53 -48.35 -16.65
CA LYS A 13 33.30 -48.42 -18.11
C LYS A 13 33.16 -47.04 -18.77
N LEU A 14 33.02 -45.98 -17.98
CA LEU A 14 32.91 -44.60 -18.45
C LEU A 14 33.82 -43.68 -17.64
N LYS A 15 34.53 -42.75 -18.30
CA LYS A 15 35.36 -41.75 -17.60
C LYS A 15 34.48 -40.62 -17.03
N ALA A 16 34.92 -40.02 -15.92
CA ALA A 16 34.18 -38.98 -15.20
C ALA A 16 33.73 -37.81 -16.09
N ALA A 17 34.59 -37.34 -17.00
CA ALA A 17 34.27 -36.24 -17.92
C ALA A 17 33.06 -36.55 -18.82
N TYR A 18 32.97 -37.78 -19.34
CA TYR A 18 31.84 -38.20 -20.18
C TYR A 18 30.57 -38.43 -19.36
N THR A 19 30.69 -38.88 -18.11
CA THR A 19 29.55 -38.99 -17.19
C THR A 19 28.94 -37.63 -16.89
N VAL A 20 29.78 -36.64 -16.56
CA VAL A 20 29.33 -35.27 -16.28
C VAL A 20 28.69 -34.64 -17.52
N ALA A 21 29.33 -34.76 -18.69
CA ALA A 21 28.77 -34.26 -19.94
C ALA A 21 27.43 -34.92 -20.29
N GLY A 22 27.30 -36.24 -20.09
CA GLY A 22 26.07 -36.98 -20.33
C GLY A 22 24.93 -36.58 -19.38
N ILE A 23 25.24 -36.34 -18.11
CA ILE A 23 24.25 -35.83 -17.13
C ILE A 23 23.83 -34.40 -17.48
N ALA A 24 24.78 -33.51 -17.78
CA ALA A 24 24.48 -32.15 -18.19
C ALA A 24 23.59 -32.10 -19.43
N LEU A 25 23.88 -32.95 -20.43
CA LEU A 25 23.03 -33.08 -21.63
C LEU A 25 21.64 -33.60 -21.31
N LEU A 26 21.52 -34.59 -20.42
CA LEU A 26 20.22 -35.09 -19.94
C LEU A 26 19.42 -34.00 -19.24
N CYS A 27 20.05 -33.23 -18.34
CA CYS A 27 19.42 -32.10 -17.66
C CYS A 27 18.99 -31.02 -18.65
N LEU A 28 19.81 -30.70 -19.65
CA LEU A 28 19.45 -29.74 -20.69
C LEU A 28 18.26 -30.21 -21.53
N ILE A 29 18.23 -31.48 -21.94
CA ILE A 29 17.10 -32.03 -22.71
C ILE A 29 15.82 -32.02 -21.87
N ASP A 30 15.91 -32.43 -20.60
CA ASP A 30 14.78 -32.45 -19.67
C ASP A 30 14.24 -31.04 -19.41
N MET A 31 15.13 -30.10 -19.07
CA MET A 31 14.78 -28.69 -18.89
C MET A 31 14.24 -28.06 -20.18
N TRP A 32 14.78 -28.40 -21.35
CA TRP A 32 14.29 -27.87 -22.64
C TRP A 32 12.87 -28.33 -22.93
N GLY A 33 12.57 -29.61 -22.69
CA GLY A 33 11.23 -30.17 -22.86
C GLY A 33 10.20 -29.52 -21.94
N ILE A 34 10.58 -29.30 -20.67
CA ILE A 34 9.74 -28.60 -19.69
C ILE A 34 9.58 -27.12 -20.08
N ASN A 35 10.68 -26.40 -20.32
CA ASN A 35 10.64 -24.98 -20.65
C ASN A 35 9.79 -24.71 -21.89
N LYS A 36 9.93 -25.51 -22.96
CA LYS A 36 9.12 -25.35 -24.17
C LYS A 36 7.62 -25.62 -23.93
N ARG A 37 7.25 -26.35 -22.88
CA ARG A 37 5.84 -26.56 -22.51
C ARG A 37 5.26 -25.40 -21.71
N TYR A 38 6.09 -24.65 -20.99
CA TYR A 38 5.67 -23.57 -20.08
C TYR A 38 5.97 -22.16 -20.59
N LEU A 39 6.90 -22.02 -21.53
CA LEU A 39 7.33 -20.76 -22.16
C LEU A 39 7.69 -21.08 -23.61
N TYR A 40 6.70 -21.04 -24.49
CA TYR A 40 6.87 -21.23 -25.93
C TYR A 40 6.69 -19.92 -26.70
N ASP A 41 7.18 -19.89 -27.93
CA ASP A 41 7.30 -18.67 -28.74
C ASP A 41 5.98 -17.88 -28.92
N GLU A 42 4.82 -18.53 -28.77
CA GLU A 42 3.51 -17.88 -28.85
C GLU A 42 3.12 -17.10 -27.58
N GLU A 43 3.71 -17.43 -26.42
CA GLU A 43 3.56 -16.68 -25.17
C GLU A 43 4.45 -15.43 -25.13
N PHE A 44 5.42 -15.31 -26.05
CA PHE A 44 6.19 -14.08 -26.23
C PHE A 44 5.35 -13.03 -26.94
N ILE A 45 4.73 -12.18 -26.14
CA ILE A 45 3.91 -11.08 -26.64
C ILE A 45 4.83 -9.93 -27.08
N PRO A 46 4.71 -9.41 -28.32
CA PRO A 46 5.42 -8.21 -28.74
C PRO A 46 5.13 -7.06 -27.78
N LYS A 47 6.13 -6.22 -27.47
CA LYS A 47 5.99 -5.07 -26.54
C LYS A 47 4.77 -4.20 -26.87
N SER A 48 4.42 -4.05 -28.14
CA SER A 48 3.21 -3.32 -28.59
C SER A 48 1.91 -3.90 -28.02
N ARG A 49 1.73 -5.22 -28.03
CA ARG A 49 0.55 -5.90 -27.47
C ARG A 49 0.52 -5.88 -25.93
N GLN A 50 1.68 -5.77 -25.28
CA GLN A 50 1.76 -5.57 -23.82
C GLN A 50 1.18 -4.20 -23.43
N THR A 51 1.43 -3.16 -24.22
CA THR A 51 0.81 -1.83 -24.07
C THR A 51 -0.71 -1.83 -24.25
N ASP A 52 -1.26 -2.77 -25.03
CA ASP A 52 -2.72 -2.87 -25.22
C ASP A 52 -3.44 -3.41 -23.97
N VAL A 53 -2.75 -4.17 -23.11
CA VAL A 53 -3.35 -4.77 -21.89
C VAL A 53 -3.65 -3.70 -20.83
N PHE A 54 -2.79 -2.70 -20.71
CA PHE A 54 -2.94 -1.59 -19.76
C PHE A 54 -3.18 -0.29 -20.50
N ARG A 55 -4.34 -0.16 -21.15
CA ARG A 55 -4.65 1.05 -21.90
C ARG A 55 -4.93 2.22 -20.95
N LYS A 56 -4.12 3.27 -21.03
CA LYS A 56 -4.38 4.54 -20.35
C LYS A 56 -5.70 5.14 -20.83
N THR A 57 -6.58 5.47 -19.90
CA THR A 57 -7.87 6.10 -20.20
C THR A 57 -7.78 7.62 -20.10
N GLN A 58 -8.77 8.33 -20.64
CA GLN A 58 -8.88 9.79 -20.45
C GLN A 58 -9.00 10.16 -18.97
N THR A 59 -9.66 9.33 -18.16
CA THR A 59 -9.74 9.48 -16.71
C THR A 59 -8.36 9.42 -16.06
N ASP A 60 -7.52 8.47 -16.47
CA ASP A 60 -6.15 8.35 -15.97
C ASP A 60 -5.33 9.57 -16.36
N GLU A 61 -5.48 10.07 -17.59
CA GLU A 61 -4.82 11.30 -18.03
C GLU A 61 -5.24 12.53 -17.23
N LEU A 62 -6.51 12.64 -16.84
CA LEU A 62 -6.99 13.75 -16.01
C LEU A 62 -6.42 13.66 -14.59
N ILE A 63 -6.43 12.47 -13.97
CA ILE A 63 -5.87 12.26 -12.63
C ILE A 63 -4.37 12.51 -12.62
N LEU A 64 -3.63 12.08 -13.65
CA LEU A 64 -2.17 12.24 -13.74
C LEU A 64 -1.71 13.68 -14.00
N ARG A 65 -2.63 14.64 -14.17
CA ARG A 65 -2.30 16.07 -14.16
C ARG A 65 -2.08 16.61 -12.76
N ASP A 66 -2.57 15.92 -11.73
CA ASP A 66 -2.29 16.26 -10.35
C ASP A 66 -0.81 15.99 -10.03
N SER A 67 -0.09 17.04 -9.63
CA SER A 67 1.32 16.99 -9.28
C SER A 67 1.57 16.65 -7.80
N GLY A 68 0.53 16.28 -7.05
CA GLY A 68 0.64 15.84 -5.67
C GLY A 68 1.61 14.66 -5.52
N LEU A 69 2.54 14.76 -4.57
CA LEU A 69 3.60 13.77 -4.38
C LEU A 69 3.06 12.37 -4.09
N ASN A 70 1.96 12.29 -3.34
CA ASN A 70 1.38 11.03 -2.91
C ASN A 70 -0.10 11.18 -2.58
N TYR A 71 -0.91 10.34 -3.22
CA TYR A 71 -2.35 10.16 -3.01
C TYR A 71 -2.75 8.80 -3.55
N ARG A 72 -3.88 8.26 -3.06
CA ARG A 72 -4.43 7.00 -3.54
C ARG A 72 -5.64 7.22 -4.45
N VAL A 73 -5.83 6.28 -5.37
CA VAL A 73 -6.96 6.24 -6.30
C VAL A 73 -7.79 4.99 -6.01
N LEU A 74 -9.11 5.14 -6.00
CA LEU A 74 -10.05 4.04 -5.84
C LEU A 74 -10.91 3.93 -7.10
N ASN A 75 -11.02 2.73 -7.66
CA ASN A 75 -11.71 2.50 -8.91
C ASN A 75 -13.01 1.70 -8.71
N PHE A 76 -14.16 2.38 -8.85
CA PHE A 76 -15.49 1.77 -8.78
C PHE A 76 -15.96 1.17 -10.11
N ALA A 77 -15.29 1.46 -11.22
CA ALA A 77 -15.68 0.94 -12.54
C ALA A 77 -15.24 -0.51 -12.76
N THR A 78 -14.40 -1.06 -11.88
CA THR A 78 -13.87 -2.42 -11.94
C THR A 78 -13.89 -3.07 -10.55
N ASN A 79 -13.51 -4.35 -10.47
CA ASN A 79 -13.32 -4.99 -9.17
C ASN A 79 -11.97 -4.56 -8.56
N THR A 80 -11.98 -3.46 -7.81
CA THR A 80 -10.78 -2.79 -7.26
C THR A 80 -9.77 -3.73 -6.61
N PHE A 81 -10.24 -4.79 -5.95
CA PHE A 81 -9.38 -5.71 -5.20
C PHE A 81 -8.88 -6.91 -6.02
N ASN A 82 -9.31 -7.03 -7.28
CA ASN A 82 -9.02 -8.14 -8.19
C ASN A 82 -8.67 -7.64 -9.61
N GLU A 83 -8.02 -6.49 -9.73
CA GLU A 83 -7.57 -5.92 -11.00
C GLU A 83 -6.22 -5.21 -10.84
N ASN A 84 -5.46 -5.11 -11.95
CA ASN A 84 -4.08 -4.59 -11.93
C ASN A 84 -3.90 -3.31 -12.76
N ASN A 85 -4.91 -2.88 -13.50
CA ASN A 85 -4.81 -1.75 -14.42
C ASN A 85 -4.74 -0.43 -13.67
N THR A 86 -5.53 -0.24 -12.60
CA THR A 86 -5.45 0.99 -11.81
C THR A 86 -4.08 1.11 -11.15
N ALA A 87 -3.55 0.00 -10.62
CA ALA A 87 -2.25 -0.03 -9.94
C ALA A 87 -1.07 0.23 -10.89
N TYR A 88 -1.24 0.01 -12.20
CA TYR A 88 -0.23 0.32 -13.21
C TYR A 88 -0.05 1.83 -13.40
N TRP A 89 -1.15 2.59 -13.35
CA TRP A 89 -1.15 4.03 -13.58
C TRP A 89 -1.14 4.87 -12.30
N HIS A 90 -1.68 4.32 -11.21
CA HIS A 90 -1.93 5.05 -9.96
C HIS A 90 -1.61 4.21 -8.73
N LYS A 91 -1.41 4.88 -7.59
CA LYS A 91 -1.33 4.21 -6.29
C LYS A 91 -2.75 3.77 -5.89
N SER A 92 -3.13 2.55 -6.22
CA SER A 92 -4.48 2.02 -5.97
C SER A 92 -4.72 1.72 -4.48
N VAL A 93 -5.92 2.03 -3.96
CA VAL A 93 -6.40 1.54 -2.66
C VAL A 93 -6.47 0.01 -2.64
N GLY A 94 -6.82 -0.62 -3.76
CA GLY A 94 -6.79 -2.09 -3.87
C GLY A 94 -5.37 -2.68 -3.92
N GLY A 95 -4.38 -1.84 -4.26
CA GLY A 95 -2.98 -2.21 -4.46
C GLY A 95 -2.76 -3.15 -5.64
N TYR A 96 -1.53 -3.65 -5.76
CA TYR A 96 -1.16 -4.79 -6.61
C TYR A 96 -0.31 -5.74 -5.78
N HIS A 97 -0.87 -6.86 -5.34
CA HIS A 97 -0.06 -7.92 -4.75
C HIS A 97 -0.78 -9.27 -4.75
N ALA A 98 -0.05 -10.35 -5.10
CA ALA A 98 -0.54 -11.72 -4.98
C ALA A 98 -0.62 -12.21 -3.52
N ALA A 99 0.13 -11.58 -2.60
CA ALA A 99 0.14 -11.89 -1.17
C ALA A 99 -0.21 -10.64 -0.35
N LYS A 100 -1.50 -10.32 -0.24
CA LYS A 100 -1.97 -9.19 0.59
C LYS A 100 -1.66 -9.44 2.07
N LEU A 101 -1.27 -8.38 2.79
CA LEU A 101 -1.12 -8.45 4.24
C LEU A 101 -2.47 -8.81 4.87
N ARG A 102 -2.47 -9.78 5.80
CA ARG A 102 -3.70 -10.21 6.50
C ARG A 102 -4.48 -9.03 7.09
N ARG A 103 -3.78 -8.09 7.75
CA ARG A 103 -4.39 -6.87 8.30
C ARG A 103 -5.02 -5.98 7.24
N TYR A 104 -4.42 -5.86 6.06
CA TYR A 104 -5.03 -5.08 5.00
C TYR A 104 -6.29 -5.77 4.46
N GLN A 105 -6.28 -7.11 4.36
CA GLN A 105 -7.49 -7.87 4.02
C GLN A 105 -8.59 -7.72 5.08
N GLU A 106 -8.24 -7.79 6.37
CA GLU A 106 -9.17 -7.56 7.48
C GLU A 106 -9.76 -6.13 7.44
N LEU A 107 -8.95 -5.12 7.09
CA LEU A 107 -9.41 -3.74 6.88
C LEU A 107 -10.34 -3.63 5.66
N ILE A 108 -10.03 -4.34 4.57
CA ILE A 108 -10.89 -4.41 3.38
C ILE A 108 -12.27 -4.94 3.78
N ASP A 109 -12.31 -6.08 4.45
CA ASP A 109 -13.55 -6.80 4.73
C ASP A 109 -14.41 -6.06 5.75
N ARG A 110 -13.81 -5.49 6.80
CA ARG A 110 -14.55 -4.82 7.89
C ARG A 110 -14.92 -3.37 7.60
N HIS A 111 -14.11 -2.64 6.83
CA HIS A 111 -14.28 -1.19 6.66
C HIS A 111 -14.31 -0.76 5.19
N ILE A 112 -13.28 -1.06 4.40
CA ILE A 112 -13.16 -0.47 3.06
C ILE A 112 -14.30 -0.92 2.15
N ALA A 113 -14.65 -2.20 2.11
CA ALA A 113 -15.72 -2.70 1.25
C ALA A 113 -17.11 -2.14 1.63
N PRO A 114 -17.52 -2.10 2.92
CA PRO A 114 -18.72 -1.37 3.35
C PRO A 114 -18.69 0.13 3.00
N GLU A 115 -17.58 0.83 3.30
CA GLU A 115 -17.44 2.25 2.98
C GLU A 115 -17.50 2.51 1.46
N MET A 116 -16.93 1.62 0.65
CA MET A 116 -17.02 1.69 -0.81
C MET A 116 -18.48 1.65 -1.30
N GLN A 117 -19.30 0.77 -0.73
CA GLN A 117 -20.71 0.66 -1.10
C GLN A 117 -21.47 1.95 -0.77
N GLU A 118 -21.25 2.51 0.43
CA GLU A 118 -21.89 3.76 0.86
C GLU A 118 -21.37 4.97 0.10
N THR A 119 -20.06 5.03 -0.18
CA THR A 119 -19.43 6.07 -1.00
C THR A 119 -20.01 6.07 -2.41
N TYR A 120 -20.06 4.90 -3.06
CA TYR A 120 -20.60 4.78 -4.40
C TYR A 120 -22.03 5.33 -4.47
N ARG A 121 -22.89 4.91 -3.53
CA ARG A 121 -24.28 5.39 -3.43
C ARG A 121 -24.35 6.90 -3.22
N ALA A 122 -23.62 7.43 -2.22
CA ALA A 122 -23.68 8.84 -1.86
C ALA A 122 -23.18 9.74 -3.00
N VAL A 123 -22.04 9.41 -3.61
CA VAL A 123 -21.45 10.18 -4.70
C VAL A 123 -22.29 10.07 -5.98
N ALA A 124 -22.81 8.88 -6.31
CA ALA A 124 -23.68 8.70 -7.46
C ALA A 124 -25.01 9.47 -7.31
N SER A 125 -25.63 9.44 -6.12
CA SER A 125 -26.84 10.21 -5.82
C SER A 125 -26.61 11.72 -5.86
N ALA A 126 -25.40 12.18 -5.50
CA ALA A 126 -25.00 13.58 -5.63
C ALA A 126 -24.59 13.99 -7.04
N ALA A 127 -24.56 13.03 -8.00
CA ALA A 127 -24.00 13.21 -9.35
C ALA A 127 -22.56 13.75 -9.33
N GLY A 128 -21.73 13.25 -8.41
CA GLY A 128 -20.33 13.67 -8.26
C GLY A 128 -20.11 14.99 -7.50
N ARG A 129 -21.18 15.67 -7.07
CA ARG A 129 -21.07 16.91 -6.28
C ARG A 129 -20.70 16.59 -4.83
N MET A 130 -19.40 16.61 -4.54
CA MET A 130 -18.86 16.18 -3.25
C MET A 130 -19.29 17.07 -2.08
N ASP A 131 -19.58 18.34 -2.31
CA ASP A 131 -20.14 19.27 -1.31
C ASP A 131 -21.44 18.77 -0.65
N SER A 132 -22.18 17.90 -1.36
CA SER A 132 -23.43 17.29 -0.92
C SER A 132 -23.25 15.88 -0.34
N VAL A 133 -22.01 15.39 -0.24
CA VAL A 133 -21.66 14.04 0.20
C VAL A 133 -21.18 14.07 1.65
N ASP A 134 -21.80 13.26 2.49
CA ASP A 134 -21.38 13.07 3.87
C ASP A 134 -20.09 12.23 3.94
N ALA A 135 -18.96 12.90 4.16
CA ALA A 135 -17.64 12.30 4.27
C ALA A 135 -17.47 11.39 5.49
N SER A 136 -18.38 11.45 6.47
CA SER A 136 -18.32 10.56 7.64
C SER A 136 -18.61 9.10 7.30
N LYS A 137 -19.16 8.83 6.11
CA LYS A 137 -19.46 7.49 5.59
C LYS A 137 -18.24 6.74 5.05
N PHE A 138 -17.10 7.41 4.90
CA PHE A 138 -15.90 6.82 4.30
C PHE A 138 -14.60 7.32 4.93
N ARG A 139 -14.56 7.28 6.27
CA ARG A 139 -13.42 7.79 7.06
C ARG A 139 -12.17 6.96 6.82
N VAL A 140 -12.28 5.64 6.66
CA VAL A 140 -11.14 4.77 6.38
C VAL A 140 -10.58 5.03 4.98
N LEU A 141 -11.43 5.25 3.96
CA LEU A 141 -10.97 5.70 2.64
C LEU A 141 -10.24 7.05 2.70
N ASN A 142 -10.75 8.00 3.49
CA ASN A 142 -10.13 9.31 3.68
C ASN A 142 -8.79 9.20 4.44
N MET A 143 -8.72 8.33 5.44
CA MET A 143 -7.52 8.00 6.22
C MET A 143 -6.44 7.36 5.36
N LEU A 144 -6.81 6.58 4.34
CA LEU A 144 -5.90 6.07 3.32
C LEU A 144 -5.52 7.12 2.25
N ASN A 145 -5.79 8.41 2.49
CA ASN A 145 -5.46 9.50 1.56
C ASN A 145 -6.00 9.26 0.13
N THR A 146 -7.22 8.75 0.03
CA THR A 146 -7.87 8.45 -1.25
C THR A 146 -8.40 9.73 -1.87
N LYS A 147 -7.63 10.32 -2.80
CA LYS A 147 -7.94 11.63 -3.40
C LYS A 147 -8.85 11.54 -4.63
N TYR A 148 -8.83 10.42 -5.35
CA TYR A 148 -9.67 10.27 -6.55
C TYR A 148 -10.49 8.99 -6.53
N PHE A 149 -11.73 9.12 -6.98
CA PHE A 149 -12.63 8.02 -7.28
C PHE A 149 -12.85 7.93 -8.79
N ILE A 150 -12.71 6.73 -9.36
CA ILE A 150 -13.02 6.48 -10.77
C ILE A 150 -14.41 5.83 -10.83
N PHE A 151 -15.38 6.53 -11.41
CA PHE A 151 -16.75 6.03 -11.59
C PHE A 151 -16.99 5.56 -13.03
N PRO A 152 -17.85 4.54 -13.25
CA PRO A 152 -18.32 4.22 -14.59
C PRO A 152 -19.20 5.36 -15.12
N ALA A 153 -19.03 5.70 -16.40
CA ALA A 153 -19.89 6.62 -17.14
C ALA A 153 -20.79 5.85 -18.11
N GLY A 154 -21.92 6.43 -18.50
CA GLY A 154 -23.06 5.75 -19.17
C GLY A 154 -22.79 4.93 -20.44
N ASN A 155 -21.58 4.93 -21.00
CA ASN A 155 -21.18 4.04 -22.09
C ASN A 155 -20.22 2.94 -21.58
N GLN A 156 -20.29 1.76 -22.19
CA GLN A 156 -19.48 0.61 -21.80
C GLN A 156 -17.97 0.93 -21.83
N GLY A 157 -17.31 0.84 -20.67
CA GLY A 157 -15.88 1.08 -20.53
C GLY A 157 -15.45 2.56 -20.42
N GLN A 158 -16.38 3.52 -20.49
CA GLN A 158 -16.06 4.91 -20.16
C GLN A 158 -16.08 5.10 -18.65
N THR A 159 -15.16 5.92 -18.15
CA THR A 159 -15.06 6.27 -16.74
C THR A 159 -14.92 7.77 -16.59
N VAL A 160 -15.17 8.27 -15.38
CA VAL A 160 -14.95 9.68 -15.01
C VAL A 160 -14.25 9.76 -13.65
N PRO A 161 -13.29 10.69 -13.49
CA PRO A 161 -12.71 10.97 -12.18
C PRO A 161 -13.64 11.87 -11.37
N VAL A 162 -13.78 11.56 -10.08
CA VAL A 162 -14.35 12.44 -9.06
C VAL A 162 -13.27 12.69 -8.02
N GLU A 163 -12.90 13.95 -7.81
CA GLU A 163 -11.97 14.33 -6.76
C GLU A 163 -12.66 14.26 -5.40
N ASN A 164 -11.99 13.66 -4.41
CA ASN A 164 -12.41 13.59 -3.03
C ASN A 164 -11.69 14.68 -2.22
N PRO A 165 -12.36 15.79 -1.88
CA PRO A 165 -11.74 16.87 -1.11
C PRO A 165 -11.59 16.51 0.38
N TYR A 166 -12.11 15.35 0.82
CA TYR A 166 -12.14 14.92 2.22
C TYR A 166 -10.99 14.00 2.61
N ALA A 167 -10.06 13.70 1.69
CA ALA A 167 -8.86 12.93 2.01
C ALA A 167 -8.04 13.62 3.12
N TYR A 168 -7.58 12.86 4.11
CA TYR A 168 -6.90 13.41 5.28
C TYR A 168 -5.44 13.85 5.01
N GLY A 169 -4.95 13.62 3.79
CA GLY A 169 -3.59 13.94 3.40
C GLY A 169 -2.59 12.85 3.79
N ASN A 170 -1.32 13.16 3.59
CA ASN A 170 -0.24 12.18 3.76
C ASN A 170 0.11 11.90 5.23
N ALA A 171 -0.20 12.82 6.13
CA ALA A 171 0.00 12.69 7.57
C ALA A 171 -0.72 13.82 8.32
N TRP A 172 -1.02 13.61 9.60
CA TRP A 172 -1.67 14.57 10.48
C TRP A 172 -1.29 14.34 11.94
N PHE A 173 -1.46 15.37 12.78
CA PHE A 173 -1.43 15.23 14.24
C PHE A 173 -2.82 14.84 14.77
N VAL A 174 -2.85 14.11 15.88
CA VAL A 174 -4.09 13.73 16.59
C VAL A 174 -4.19 14.40 17.95
N ASP A 175 -5.43 14.66 18.38
CA ASP A 175 -5.78 15.18 19.71
C ASP A 175 -5.66 14.13 20.80
N LYS A 176 -5.88 12.85 20.45
CA LYS A 176 -5.95 11.75 21.41
C LYS A 176 -5.29 10.49 20.85
N VAL A 177 -4.75 9.69 21.75
CA VAL A 177 -4.28 8.34 21.48
C VAL A 177 -5.05 7.39 22.38
N GLN A 178 -5.89 6.56 21.77
CA GLN A 178 -6.63 5.52 22.46
C GLN A 178 -5.84 4.21 22.38
N TYR A 179 -5.31 3.76 23.51
CA TYR A 179 -4.68 2.44 23.60
C TYR A 179 -5.72 1.34 23.76
N VAL A 180 -5.54 0.25 23.04
CA VAL A 180 -6.41 -0.94 23.05
C VAL A 180 -5.58 -2.20 23.18
N ASP A 181 -6.17 -3.28 23.70
CA ASP A 181 -5.38 -4.43 24.15
C ASP A 181 -5.01 -5.39 23.02
N ASN A 182 -5.70 -5.33 21.88
CA ASN A 182 -5.50 -6.27 20.79
C ASN A 182 -5.97 -5.74 19.44
N ALA A 183 -5.69 -6.54 18.40
CA ALA A 183 -6.02 -6.21 17.02
C ALA A 183 -7.52 -6.13 16.73
N ASN A 184 -8.37 -6.89 17.45
CA ASN A 184 -9.82 -6.85 17.22
C ASN A 184 -10.39 -5.52 17.71
N GLU A 185 -10.01 -5.09 18.92
CA GLU A 185 -10.39 -3.77 19.42
C GLU A 185 -9.85 -2.64 18.54
N GLU A 186 -8.60 -2.76 18.07
CA GLU A 186 -7.98 -1.76 17.17
C GLU A 186 -8.80 -1.54 15.90
N ILE A 187 -9.29 -2.62 15.26
CA ILE A 187 -10.12 -2.49 14.05
C ILE A 187 -11.57 -2.12 14.36
N ASP A 188 -12.15 -2.58 15.48
CA ASP A 188 -13.55 -2.32 15.81
C ASP A 188 -13.77 -0.85 16.23
N VAL A 189 -12.79 -0.23 16.89
CA VAL A 189 -12.86 1.18 17.29
C VAL A 189 -12.83 2.12 16.09
N LEU A 190 -12.19 1.75 14.97
CA LEU A 190 -12.13 2.58 13.75
C LEU A 190 -13.51 3.02 13.24
N ALA A 191 -14.56 2.22 13.45
CA ALA A 191 -15.92 2.55 13.04
C ALA A 191 -16.53 3.74 13.82
N HIS A 192 -15.95 4.08 14.98
CA HIS A 192 -16.56 4.98 15.96
C HIS A 192 -15.73 6.25 16.20
N ILE A 193 -14.55 6.36 15.61
CA ILE A 193 -13.63 7.49 15.82
C ILE A 193 -13.52 8.38 14.58
N VAL A 194 -12.99 9.59 14.78
CA VAL A 194 -12.49 10.45 13.70
C VAL A 194 -10.96 10.26 13.68
N PRO A 195 -10.37 9.58 12.68
CA PRO A 195 -8.92 9.30 12.67
C PRO A 195 -8.03 10.55 12.68
N THR A 196 -8.55 11.70 12.24
CA THR A 196 -7.82 12.98 12.34
C THR A 196 -7.80 13.56 13.75
N GLU A 197 -8.62 13.07 14.68
CA GLU A 197 -8.70 13.54 16.07
C GLU A 197 -8.18 12.48 17.04
N THR A 198 -8.46 11.21 16.80
CA THR A 198 -8.06 10.10 17.67
C THR A 198 -7.33 9.03 16.88
N ALA A 199 -6.10 8.72 17.27
CA ALA A 199 -5.38 7.54 16.80
C ALA A 199 -5.68 6.34 17.73
N VAL A 200 -5.98 5.17 17.17
CA VAL A 200 -6.13 3.93 17.94
C VAL A 200 -4.85 3.11 17.85
N VAL A 201 -4.31 2.70 18.99
CA VAL A 201 -2.97 2.07 19.06
C VAL A 201 -3.02 0.84 19.94
N ASP A 202 -2.50 -0.28 19.44
CA ASP A 202 -2.29 -1.49 20.24
C ASP A 202 -1.30 -1.20 21.39
N THR A 203 -1.65 -1.56 22.63
CA THR A 203 -0.90 -1.25 23.87
C THR A 203 0.58 -1.63 23.79
N LYS A 204 0.96 -2.62 22.97
CA LYS A 204 2.37 -2.97 22.77
C LYS A 204 3.22 -1.86 22.12
N PHE A 205 2.58 -0.90 21.43
CA PHE A 205 3.23 0.25 20.82
C PHE A 205 3.24 1.50 21.73
N ARG A 206 2.72 1.37 22.96
CA ARG A 206 2.60 2.49 23.90
C ARG A 206 3.93 3.16 24.22
N ASN A 207 4.99 2.38 24.36
CA ASN A 207 6.31 2.90 24.72
C ASN A 207 6.95 3.69 23.55
N GLN A 208 6.73 3.25 22.31
CA GLN A 208 7.19 3.92 21.10
C GLN A 208 6.55 5.32 20.95
N LEU A 209 5.34 5.50 21.48
CA LEU A 209 4.64 6.78 21.54
C LEU A 209 4.79 7.52 22.89
N LYS A 210 5.77 7.11 23.72
CA LYS A 210 6.03 7.68 25.06
C LYS A 210 4.81 7.70 25.99
N GLY A 211 3.83 6.84 25.76
CA GLY A 211 2.62 6.73 26.57
C GLY A 211 1.66 7.94 26.47
N VAL A 212 1.81 8.80 25.46
CA VAL A 212 0.91 9.93 25.21
C VAL A 212 -0.52 9.44 25.06
N THR A 213 -1.46 10.03 25.80
CA THR A 213 -2.92 9.79 25.70
C THR A 213 -3.65 11.03 25.21
N ASP A 214 -3.27 12.20 25.74
CA ASP A 214 -3.72 13.50 25.26
C ASP A 214 -2.66 14.04 24.32
N GLY A 215 -2.93 13.96 23.02
CA GLY A 215 -2.09 14.54 21.99
C GLY A 215 -2.26 16.05 21.89
N TYR A 216 -1.65 16.63 20.88
CA TYR A 216 -1.79 18.04 20.56
C TYR A 216 -2.00 18.21 19.06
N LYS A 217 -3.15 18.76 18.70
CA LYS A 217 -3.46 19.20 17.35
C LYS A 217 -3.95 20.63 17.43
N ASP A 218 -3.26 21.49 16.70
CA ASP A 218 -3.58 22.90 16.54
C ASP A 218 -3.77 23.19 15.05
N THR A 219 -4.57 24.19 14.70
CA THR A 219 -4.71 24.65 13.31
C THR A 219 -3.40 25.19 12.75
N LEU A 220 -2.46 25.58 13.62
CA LEU A 220 -1.11 25.98 13.25
C LEU A 220 -0.13 24.79 13.14
N SER A 221 -0.48 23.62 13.70
CA SER A 221 0.36 22.42 13.54
C SER A 221 0.23 21.88 12.12
N SER A 222 1.37 21.51 11.52
CA SER A 222 1.39 21.02 10.14
C SER A 222 2.34 19.85 9.97
N ILE A 223 1.99 18.95 9.05
CA ILE A 223 2.85 17.85 8.58
C ILE A 223 2.71 17.80 7.07
N ARG A 224 3.82 17.95 6.35
CA ARG A 224 3.84 17.99 4.89
C ARG A 224 4.83 16.98 4.36
N LEU A 225 4.39 16.11 3.46
CA LEU A 225 5.29 15.30 2.64
C LEU A 225 6.04 16.24 1.67
N VAL A 226 7.36 16.22 1.71
CA VAL A 226 8.22 17.07 0.85
C VAL A 226 9.04 16.27 -0.16
N SER A 227 9.21 14.97 0.06
CA SER A 227 9.82 14.07 -0.91
C SER A 227 9.22 12.67 -0.79
N TYR A 228 8.99 12.04 -1.94
CA TYR A 228 8.40 10.71 -2.05
C TYR A 228 9.19 9.84 -3.01
N GLU A 229 9.61 8.69 -2.51
CA GLU A 229 10.08 7.53 -3.25
C GLU A 229 9.41 6.27 -2.67
N PRO A 230 9.22 5.19 -3.44
CA PRO A 230 8.55 3.98 -2.95
C PRO A 230 9.15 3.38 -1.66
N ASN A 231 10.46 3.54 -1.48
CA ASN A 231 11.23 3.05 -0.33
C ASN A 231 11.72 4.17 0.60
N ARG A 232 11.38 5.45 0.36
CA ARG A 232 11.82 6.57 1.19
C ARG A 232 10.85 7.73 1.15
N LEU A 233 10.44 8.21 2.32
CA LEU A 233 9.54 9.35 2.47
C LEU A 233 10.16 10.39 3.40
N VAL A 234 9.99 11.67 3.06
CA VAL A 234 10.48 12.79 3.87
C VAL A 234 9.34 13.74 4.16
N TYR A 235 9.13 14.03 5.43
CA TYR A 235 8.12 14.97 5.91
C TYR A 235 8.78 16.12 6.66
N GLU A 236 8.21 17.31 6.52
CA GLU A 236 8.47 18.47 7.38
C GLU A 236 7.28 18.66 8.31
N THR A 237 7.53 18.88 9.59
CA THR A 237 6.50 19.08 10.59
C THR A 237 6.76 20.32 11.40
N SER A 238 5.72 21.01 11.85
CA SER A 238 5.79 22.08 12.84
C SER A 238 4.65 21.92 13.83
N THR A 239 4.96 21.94 15.13
CA THR A 239 3.96 21.86 16.20
C THR A 239 4.43 22.61 17.44
N ALA A 240 3.52 23.30 18.13
CA ALA A 240 3.87 24.08 19.33
C ALA A 240 4.07 23.21 20.59
N LYS A 241 3.57 21.97 20.58
CA LYS A 241 3.70 21.02 21.68
C LYS A 241 3.99 19.62 21.17
N ASP A 242 4.48 18.78 22.08
CA ASP A 242 4.63 17.35 21.87
C ASP A 242 3.30 16.74 21.42
N GLY A 243 3.37 15.82 20.46
CA GLY A 243 2.19 15.22 19.85
C GLY A 243 2.50 13.92 19.11
N VAL A 244 1.45 13.23 18.70
CA VAL A 244 1.55 12.02 17.88
C VAL A 244 1.14 12.35 16.46
N ALA A 245 2.06 12.08 15.53
CA ALA A 245 1.83 12.16 14.10
C ALA A 245 1.43 10.78 13.57
N VAL A 246 0.33 10.71 12.83
CA VAL A 246 -0.09 9.55 12.05
C VAL A 246 0.24 9.81 10.58
N PHE A 247 0.82 8.82 9.92
CA PHE A 247 1.19 8.87 8.51
C PHE A 247 0.31 7.90 7.73
N SER A 248 -0.27 8.34 6.62
CA SER A 248 -1.10 7.53 5.71
C SER A 248 -0.27 6.53 4.91
N GLU A 249 0.61 5.80 5.58
CA GLU A 249 1.54 4.83 5.05
C GLU A 249 1.38 3.50 5.77
N ILE A 250 1.34 2.41 5.01
CA ILE A 250 1.07 1.09 5.58
C ILE A 250 2.25 0.65 6.45
N TYR A 251 1.98 0.33 7.70
CA TYR A 251 2.93 -0.22 8.66
C TYR A 251 3.34 -1.63 8.22
N TYR A 252 4.65 -1.83 8.05
CA TYR A 252 5.25 -3.13 7.77
C TYR A 252 6.61 -3.22 8.45
N PRO A 253 6.98 -4.35 9.06
CA PRO A 253 8.32 -4.52 9.64
C PRO A 253 9.43 -4.29 8.60
N GLY A 254 10.51 -3.63 8.99
CA GLY A 254 11.65 -3.28 8.11
C GLY A 254 11.67 -1.81 7.67
N TRP A 255 10.65 -1.03 7.98
CA TRP A 255 10.74 0.44 7.90
C TRP A 255 11.51 0.99 9.11
N GLN A 256 12.41 1.93 8.82
CA GLN A 256 13.20 2.70 9.78
C GLN A 256 12.77 4.17 9.72
N ALA A 257 12.96 4.91 10.82
CA ALA A 257 12.67 6.34 10.87
C ALA A 257 13.73 7.14 11.62
N THR A 258 13.89 8.40 11.22
CA THR A 258 14.61 9.41 11.99
C THR A 258 13.79 10.68 12.15
N VAL A 259 14.01 11.38 13.25
CA VAL A 259 13.56 12.76 13.50
C VAL A 259 14.81 13.60 13.68
N ASP A 260 15.03 14.54 12.75
CA ASP A 260 16.25 15.38 12.70
C ASP A 260 17.54 14.55 12.71
N GLY A 261 17.54 13.42 12.00
CA GLY A 261 18.67 12.50 11.92
C GLY A 261 18.82 11.55 13.12
N ASN A 262 18.04 11.73 14.20
CA ASN A 262 18.06 10.83 15.35
C ASN A 262 17.10 9.65 15.12
N PRO A 263 17.54 8.39 15.30
CA PRO A 263 16.66 7.23 15.16
C PRO A 263 15.46 7.28 16.10
N VAL A 264 14.28 6.95 15.58
CA VAL A 264 13.05 6.80 16.37
C VAL A 264 12.33 5.51 16.00
N ASP A 265 11.61 4.95 16.96
CA ASP A 265 10.74 3.81 16.70
C ASP A 265 9.45 4.23 15.98
N ILE A 266 9.02 3.39 15.04
CA ILE A 266 7.72 3.54 14.36
C ILE A 266 6.68 2.70 15.11
N ALA A 267 5.61 3.34 15.56
CA ALA A 267 4.43 2.66 16.07
C ALA A 267 3.44 2.33 14.94
N ARG A 268 2.53 1.39 15.21
CA ARG A 268 1.33 1.20 14.38
C ARG A 268 0.15 1.90 15.01
N ALA A 269 -0.56 2.68 14.22
CA ALA A 269 -1.83 3.30 14.58
C ALA A 269 -2.90 2.91 13.56
N ASP A 270 -4.16 3.05 13.95
CA ASP A 270 -5.33 2.93 13.08
C ASP A 270 -5.31 1.65 12.24
N TYR A 271 -4.94 0.56 12.92
CA TYR A 271 -4.83 -0.80 12.44
C TYR A 271 -3.74 -1.11 11.41
N VAL A 272 -3.46 -0.18 10.48
CA VAL A 272 -2.52 -0.35 9.37
C VAL A 272 -1.57 0.81 9.16
N LEU A 273 -1.74 1.95 9.82
CA LEU A 273 -0.93 3.15 9.59
C LEU A 273 0.30 3.23 10.49
N ARG A 274 1.25 4.08 10.11
CA ARG A 274 2.44 4.37 10.92
C ARG A 274 2.18 5.57 11.82
N ALA A 275 2.78 5.57 13.00
CA ALA A 275 2.75 6.70 13.90
C ALA A 275 4.11 6.95 14.55
N ILE A 276 4.42 8.22 14.82
CA ILE A 276 5.65 8.67 15.50
C ILE A 276 5.28 9.75 16.52
N HIS A 277 5.88 9.68 17.71
CA HIS A 277 5.86 10.78 18.67
C HIS A 277 6.83 11.87 18.22
N LEU A 278 6.37 13.12 18.11
CA LEU A 278 7.18 14.29 17.81
C LEU A 278 7.15 15.26 19.00
N SER A 279 8.30 15.82 19.34
CA SER A 279 8.38 16.91 20.32
C SER A 279 7.85 18.23 19.74
N ALA A 280 7.66 19.22 20.60
CA ALA A 280 7.44 20.59 20.18
C ALA A 280 8.60 21.10 19.31
N GLY A 281 8.26 21.80 18.22
CA GLY A 281 9.22 22.43 17.33
C GLY A 281 8.97 22.10 15.86
N GLU A 282 9.96 22.48 15.04
CA GLU A 282 10.05 22.08 13.65
C GLU A 282 10.93 20.85 13.55
N HIS A 283 10.48 19.84 12.82
CA HIS A 283 11.18 18.59 12.65
C HIS A 283 11.15 18.13 11.21
N ARG A 284 12.21 17.43 10.82
CA ARG A 284 12.27 16.68 9.57
C ARG A 284 12.25 15.19 9.86
N VAL A 285 11.17 14.54 9.44
CA VAL A 285 10.95 13.11 9.63
C VAL A 285 11.33 12.39 8.33
N GLU A 286 12.31 11.49 8.40
CA GLU A 286 12.61 10.59 7.29
C GLU A 286 12.19 9.17 7.65
N MET A 287 11.54 8.47 6.73
CA MET A 287 11.28 7.04 6.81
C MET A 287 11.85 6.35 5.59
N TRP A 288 12.53 5.21 5.75
CA TRP A 288 13.00 4.40 4.63
C TRP A 288 12.83 2.91 4.90
N PHE A 289 12.69 2.13 3.85
CA PHE A 289 12.57 0.68 3.93
C PHE A 289 13.95 0.04 3.79
N ASP A 290 14.40 -0.64 4.85
CA ASP A 290 15.65 -1.40 4.90
C ASP A 290 15.42 -2.70 5.69
N PRO A 291 14.87 -3.75 5.03
CA PRO A 291 14.60 -5.00 5.70
C PRO A 291 15.93 -5.70 6.03
N GLN A 292 16.19 -5.94 7.32
CA GLN A 292 17.22 -6.91 7.70
C GLN A 292 16.83 -8.25 7.07
N SER A 293 17.73 -8.80 6.25
CA SER A 293 17.46 -9.85 5.27
C SER A 293 16.39 -10.86 5.69
N PHE A 294 15.48 -11.18 4.78
CA PHE A 294 14.69 -12.41 4.85
C PHE A 294 15.65 -13.60 4.78
N MET A 295 16.09 -14.10 5.94
CA MET A 295 16.71 -15.41 6.06
C MET A 295 15.80 -16.29 6.92
#